data_AF-A0A956R178-F1
#
_entry.id   AF-A0A956R178-F1
#
_cell.length_a   1.000
_cell.length_b   1.000
_cell.length_c   1.000
_cell.angle_alpha   90.00
_cell.angle_beta   90.00
_cell.angle_gamma   90.00
#
_symmetry.space_group_name_H-M   'P 1'
#
loop_
_entity.id
_entity.type
_entity.pdbx_description
1 polymer ?
#
loop_
_entity_poly.entity_id
_entity_poly.type
_entity_poly.pdbx_seq_one_letter_code
_entity_poly.pdbx_strand_id
1 'polypeptide(L)'
;MTDLEKTLDASMNDVGGIALTELVVPGLTLMWHPDLGRIGETLPLQSGHIEISRSQPDFLGADGLARAPLADRHVSRSPLAITVAGDQIVFRGKALIDGVAVDGVHQLPRAALETGVTVEIARRVLLMLHKLPLEIDEGPHHGLVGDSLAMRKLRGAITRAARARAPVLIRGETGSGKE
;
A
#
# COMPACT_ATOMS: atom_id res chain seq x y z
N MET A 1 3.94 20.66 52.62
CA MET A 1 3.98 21.51 51.42
C MET A 1 4.23 20.59 50.23
N THR A 2 3.24 19.87 49.70
CA THR A 2 2.12 20.25 48.79
C THR A 2 2.35 19.46 47.49
N ASP A 3 1.71 18.29 47.35
CA ASP A 3 0.71 17.92 46.29
C ASP A 3 1.41 17.25 45.09
N LEU A 4 1.34 15.95 44.78
CA LEU A 4 0.25 14.96 44.76
C LEU A 4 -1.08 15.46 44.15
N GLU A 5 -1.53 14.75 43.12
CA GLU A 5 -2.83 14.83 42.43
C GLU A 5 -2.96 15.84 41.28
N LYS A 6 -2.80 15.30 40.06
CA LYS A 6 -3.77 15.58 38.98
C LYS A 6 -3.87 14.40 38.01
N THR A 7 -4.69 13.45 38.42
CA THR A 7 -5.78 12.84 37.65
C THR A 7 -5.89 13.28 36.19
N LEU A 8 -5.62 12.36 35.28
CA LEU A 8 -6.23 12.31 33.96
C LEU A 8 -6.83 10.92 33.79
N ASP A 9 -8.14 10.91 33.60
CA ASP A 9 -9.04 9.79 33.73
C ASP A 9 -8.65 8.59 32.86
N ALA A 10 -8.17 7.55 33.54
CA ALA A 10 -8.25 6.19 33.06
C ALA A 10 -9.58 5.61 33.56
N SER A 11 -10.57 5.48 32.68
CA SER A 11 -11.67 4.55 32.92
C SER A 11 -12.29 4.01 31.63
N MET A 12 -12.10 2.70 31.47
CA MET A 12 -13.06 1.73 30.95
C MET A 12 -13.46 1.79 29.47
N ASN A 13 -12.73 1.04 28.65
CA ASN A 13 -13.23 -0.27 28.22
C ASN A 13 -12.10 -1.12 27.62
N ASP A 14 -11.53 -1.98 28.46
CA ASP A 14 -10.77 -3.14 28.05
C ASP A 14 -11.75 -4.28 27.71
N VAL A 15 -11.81 -4.64 26.43
CA VAL A 15 -12.12 -6.01 26.02
C VAL A 15 -11.08 -6.41 24.98
N GLY A 16 -9.90 -6.83 25.46
CA GLY A 16 -9.07 -7.83 24.79
C GLY A 16 -8.48 -7.44 23.43
N GLY A 17 -8.14 -6.17 23.23
CA GLY A 17 -7.42 -5.72 22.05
C GLY A 17 -5.92 -5.98 22.21
N ILE A 18 -5.41 -7.05 21.60
CA ILE A 18 -3.98 -7.14 21.29
C ILE A 18 -3.66 -5.83 20.56
N ALA A 19 -2.78 -4.99 21.11
CA ALA A 19 -2.26 -3.85 20.36
C ALA A 19 -1.54 -4.44 19.14
N LEU A 20 -2.26 -4.52 18.01
CA LEU A 20 -1.70 -4.93 16.74
C LEU A 20 -0.67 -3.85 16.41
N THR A 21 0.59 -4.11 16.74
CA THR A 21 1.69 -3.37 16.18
C THR A 21 1.58 -3.57 14.66
N GLU A 22 1.12 -2.53 13.96
CA GLU A 22 1.12 -2.47 12.50
C GLU A 22 2.53 -2.82 12.01
N LEU A 23 2.71 -4.06 11.53
CA LEU A 23 4.00 -4.49 11.04
C LEU A 23 4.18 -3.83 9.66
N VAL A 24 4.99 -2.77 9.60
CA VAL A 24 5.23 -2.06 8.35
C VAL A 24 6.42 -2.69 7.63
N VAL A 25 6.21 -3.13 6.39
CA VAL A 25 7.23 -3.75 5.54
C VAL A 25 7.40 -2.97 4.24
N PRO A 26 8.59 -2.97 3.61
CA PRO A 26 8.70 -2.47 2.24
C PRO A 26 7.79 -3.27 1.31
N GLY A 27 7.19 -2.58 0.34
CA GLY A 27 6.25 -3.20 -0.58
C GLY A 27 5.98 -2.34 -1.80
N LEU A 28 5.39 -2.96 -2.81
CA LEU A 28 4.99 -2.32 -4.04
C LEU A 28 3.47 -2.11 -4.04
N THR A 29 3.03 -0.92 -4.45
CA THR A 29 1.64 -0.65 -4.84
C THR A 29 1.58 -0.34 -6.32
N LEU A 30 0.63 -0.94 -7.02
CA LEU A 30 0.40 -0.70 -8.43
C LEU A 30 -0.38 0.61 -8.60
N MET A 31 0.33 1.68 -8.98
CA MET A 31 -0.22 3.03 -9.12
C MET A 31 -0.92 3.23 -10.46
N TRP A 32 -0.46 2.53 -11.49
CA TRP A 32 -1.09 2.54 -12.81
C TRP A 32 -0.81 1.25 -13.58
N HIS A 33 -1.84 0.77 -14.27
CA HIS A 33 -1.79 -0.40 -15.17
C HIS A 33 -2.87 -0.23 -16.26
N PRO A 34 -2.73 -0.82 -17.46
CA PRO A 34 -3.69 -0.62 -18.56
C PRO A 34 -5.08 -1.17 -18.28
N ASP A 35 -5.16 -2.22 -17.46
CA ASP A 35 -6.37 -2.59 -16.75
C ASP A 35 -6.47 -1.76 -15.45
N LEU A 36 -7.37 -0.79 -15.43
CA LEU A 36 -7.55 0.17 -14.34
C LEU A 36 -8.13 -0.48 -13.08
N GLY A 37 -8.78 -1.64 -13.18
CA GLY A 37 -9.30 -2.38 -12.03
C GLY A 37 -8.20 -2.89 -11.08
N ARG A 38 -6.95 -2.87 -11.55
CA ARG A 38 -5.77 -3.33 -10.82
C ARG A 38 -5.09 -2.23 -9.99
N ILE A 39 -5.50 -0.98 -10.15
CA ILE A 39 -4.90 0.14 -9.41
C ILE A 39 -5.15 -0.05 -7.91
N GLY A 40 -4.07 0.02 -7.13
CA GLY A 40 -4.08 -0.23 -5.69
C GLY A 40 -3.71 -1.65 -5.30
N GLU A 41 -3.55 -2.57 -6.26
CA GLU A 41 -2.98 -3.91 -5.99
C GLU A 41 -1.62 -3.80 -5.30
N THR A 42 -1.36 -4.66 -4.31
CA THR A 42 -0.15 -4.59 -3.49
C THR A 42 0.68 -5.86 -3.52
N LEU A 43 1.98 -5.71 -3.30
CA LEU A 43 2.93 -6.81 -3.25
C LEU A 43 4.00 -6.51 -2.19
N PRO A 44 3.90 -7.07 -0.97
CA PRO A 44 4.92 -6.89 0.05
C PRO A 44 6.24 -7.57 -0.36
N LEU A 45 7.38 -6.96 -0.02
CA LEU A 45 8.70 -7.56 -0.22
C LEU A 45 8.95 -8.60 0.86
N GLN A 46 8.90 -9.88 0.51
CA GLN A 46 9.23 -10.97 1.42
C GLN A 46 10.73 -10.91 1.77
N SER A 47 11.07 -10.85 3.06
CA SER A 47 12.45 -10.74 3.54
C SER A 47 13.25 -9.59 2.89
N GLY A 48 12.56 -8.51 2.49
CA GLY A 48 13.18 -7.35 1.83
C GLY A 48 13.61 -7.60 0.38
N HIS A 49 13.16 -8.66 -0.27
CA HIS A 49 13.52 -8.93 -1.67
C HIS A 49 12.30 -9.33 -2.50
N ILE A 50 12.31 -8.95 -3.78
CA ILE A 50 11.33 -9.41 -4.76
C ILE A 50 11.91 -9.37 -6.17
N GLU A 51 11.44 -10.26 -7.04
CA GLU A 51 11.70 -10.24 -8.48
C GLU A 51 10.38 -10.09 -9.23
N ILE A 52 10.20 -8.95 -9.90
CA ILE A 52 8.96 -8.62 -10.62
C ILE A 52 9.15 -8.71 -12.13
N SER A 53 8.19 -9.34 -12.80
CA SER A 53 8.17 -9.56 -14.24
C SER A 53 6.72 -9.65 -14.73
N ARG A 54 6.54 -9.87 -16.04
CA ARG A 54 5.22 -10.08 -16.62
C ARG A 54 4.43 -11.22 -15.97
N SER A 55 5.09 -12.30 -15.57
CA SER A 55 4.42 -13.54 -15.15
C SER A 55 4.50 -13.83 -13.66
N GLN A 56 5.23 -13.02 -12.89
CA GLN A 56 5.41 -13.23 -11.44
C GLN A 56 6.00 -11.98 -10.77
N PRO A 57 5.79 -11.82 -9.45
CA PRO A 57 4.84 -12.56 -8.62
C PRO A 57 3.44 -12.00 -8.82
N ASP A 58 2.46 -12.66 -8.20
CA ASP A 58 1.10 -12.14 -8.17
C ASP A 58 0.99 -10.99 -7.18
N PHE A 59 0.46 -9.87 -7.66
CA PHE A 59 -0.01 -8.80 -6.79
C PHE A 59 -1.36 -9.19 -6.20
N LEU A 60 -1.59 -8.75 -4.97
CA LEU A 60 -2.84 -8.95 -4.25
C LEU A 60 -3.81 -7.82 -4.59
N GLY A 61 -4.98 -8.20 -5.06
CA GLY A 61 -6.17 -7.37 -5.22
C GLY A 61 -6.46 -6.57 -3.96
N ALA A 62 -7.06 -5.39 -4.14
CA ALA A 62 -7.54 -4.62 -3.01
C ALA A 62 -8.47 -5.49 -2.13
N ASP A 63 -9.33 -6.31 -2.76
CA ASP A 63 -10.26 -7.25 -2.11
C ASP A 63 -9.61 -8.41 -1.34
N GLY A 64 -8.28 -8.55 -1.39
CA GLY A 64 -7.53 -9.63 -0.74
C GLY A 64 -7.69 -11.01 -1.40
N LEU A 65 -8.47 -11.12 -2.47
CA LEU A 65 -8.80 -12.38 -3.12
C LEU A 65 -8.19 -12.50 -4.51
N ALA A 66 -8.28 -11.43 -5.31
CA ALA A 66 -7.70 -11.43 -6.64
C ALA A 66 -6.17 -11.51 -6.57
N ARG A 67 -5.58 -12.35 -7.41
CA ARG A 67 -4.14 -12.51 -7.54
C ARG A 67 -3.77 -12.56 -9.01
N ALA A 68 -2.91 -11.66 -9.44
CA ALA A 68 -2.43 -11.64 -10.81
C ALA A 68 -1.02 -11.05 -10.90
N PRO A 69 -0.15 -11.57 -11.79
CA PRO A 69 1.14 -10.95 -12.03
C PRO A 69 0.95 -9.68 -12.86
N LEU A 70 2.02 -8.97 -13.20
CA LEU A 70 1.89 -7.76 -14.03
C LEU A 70 1.13 -8.00 -15.34
N ALA A 71 1.22 -9.20 -15.93
CA ALA A 71 0.40 -9.71 -17.03
C ALA A 71 0.26 -8.86 -18.31
N ASP A 72 0.91 -7.69 -18.40
CA ASP A 72 0.93 -6.89 -19.64
C ASP A 72 1.94 -7.47 -20.64
N ARG A 73 1.49 -7.68 -21.89
CA ARG A 73 2.28 -8.31 -22.96
C ARG A 73 3.60 -7.60 -23.27
N HIS A 74 3.72 -6.30 -23.02
CA HIS A 74 4.91 -5.49 -23.30
C HIS A 74 5.89 -5.45 -22.11
N VAL A 75 5.46 -5.92 -20.93
CA VAL A 75 6.38 -6.13 -19.81
C VAL A 75 7.24 -7.36 -20.12
N SER A 76 8.53 -7.27 -19.79
CA SER A 76 9.47 -8.38 -20.01
C SER A 76 9.16 -9.57 -19.12
N ARG A 77 9.54 -10.77 -19.59
CA ARG A 77 9.63 -11.97 -18.73
C ARG A 77 10.90 -12.01 -17.89
N SER A 78 11.94 -11.29 -18.29
CA SER A 78 13.14 -11.13 -17.47
C SER A 78 12.82 -10.23 -16.28
N PRO A 79 13.14 -10.64 -15.05
CA PRO A 79 12.74 -9.91 -13.86
C PRO A 79 13.52 -8.60 -13.66
N LEU A 80 12.86 -7.63 -13.05
CA LEU A 80 13.49 -6.56 -12.29
C LEU A 80 13.56 -7.04 -10.84
N ALA A 81 14.77 -7.20 -10.32
CA ALA A 81 14.98 -7.54 -8.92
C ALA A 81 15.07 -6.27 -8.08
N ILE A 82 14.41 -6.27 -6.92
CA ILE A 82 14.46 -5.21 -5.92
C ILE A 82 14.87 -5.83 -4.59
N THR A 83 15.85 -5.24 -3.93
CA THR A 83 16.32 -5.67 -2.61
C THR A 83 16.43 -4.46 -1.70
N VAL A 84 15.73 -4.49 -0.57
CA VAL A 84 15.85 -3.54 0.53
C VAL A 84 16.61 -4.24 1.64
N ALA A 85 17.87 -3.85 1.86
CA ALA A 85 18.74 -4.45 2.86
C ALA A 85 19.61 -3.39 3.55
N GLY A 86 19.74 -3.48 4.88
CA GLY A 86 20.48 -2.49 5.66
C GLY A 86 19.90 -1.09 5.46
N ASP A 87 20.74 -0.19 4.92
CA ASP A 87 20.40 1.20 4.62
C ASP A 87 20.31 1.49 3.11
N GLN A 88 20.13 0.45 2.28
CA GLN A 88 20.10 0.59 0.83
C GLN A 88 18.91 -0.13 0.20
N ILE A 89 18.48 0.42 -0.93
CA ILE A 89 17.58 -0.19 -1.90
C ILE A 89 18.40 -0.45 -3.16
N VAL A 90 18.39 -1.69 -3.64
CA VAL A 90 19.13 -2.12 -4.83
C VAL A 90 18.15 -2.62 -5.86
N PHE A 91 18.18 -2.02 -7.04
CA PHE A 91 17.46 -2.46 -8.23
C PHE A 91 18.43 -3.17 -9.17
N ARG A 92 18.03 -4.31 -9.76
CA ARG A 92 18.77 -4.98 -10.82
C ARG A 92 17.86 -5.32 -11.99
N GLY A 93 18.12 -4.72 -13.15
CA GLY A 93 17.33 -4.94 -14.36
C GLY A 93 17.07 -3.64 -15.12
N LYS A 94 16.02 -3.63 -15.94
CA LYS A 94 15.62 -2.48 -16.76
C LYS A 94 14.35 -1.85 -16.22
N ALA A 95 14.40 -0.57 -15.87
CA ALA A 95 13.26 0.19 -15.38
C ALA A 95 13.51 1.70 -15.52
N LEU A 96 12.49 2.50 -15.23
CA LEU A 96 12.63 3.92 -14.91
C LEU A 96 12.41 4.08 -13.41
N ILE A 97 13.42 4.53 -12.67
CA ILE A 97 13.35 4.73 -11.21
C ILE A 97 13.35 6.24 -10.95
N ASP A 98 12.27 6.78 -10.38
CA ASP A 98 12.08 8.22 -10.19
C ASP A 98 12.39 9.04 -11.45
N GLY A 99 11.93 8.54 -12.60
CA GLY A 99 12.15 9.17 -13.91
C GLY A 99 13.52 8.92 -14.54
N VAL A 100 14.44 8.22 -13.85
CA VAL A 100 15.79 7.91 -14.35
C VAL A 100 15.82 6.51 -14.98
N ALA A 101 16.23 6.43 -16.24
CA ALA A 101 16.38 5.14 -16.93
C ALA A 101 17.57 4.36 -16.38
N VAL A 102 17.32 3.12 -15.96
CA VAL A 102 18.33 2.20 -15.43
C VAL A 102 18.37 0.93 -16.27
N ASP A 103 19.59 0.45 -16.54
CA ASP A 103 19.86 -0.85 -17.17
C ASP A 103 21.05 -1.50 -16.46
N GLY A 104 20.76 -2.44 -15.56
CA GLY A 104 21.75 -3.04 -14.67
C GLY A 104 21.47 -2.73 -13.21
N VAL A 105 22.50 -2.38 -12.44
CA VAL A 105 22.39 -2.14 -10.99
C VAL A 105 22.18 -0.65 -10.71
N HIS A 106 21.17 -0.32 -9.91
CA HIS A 106 20.93 1.02 -9.40
C HIS A 106 20.68 0.98 -7.89
N GLN A 107 21.15 1.99 -7.16
CA GLN A 107 21.08 2.01 -5.69
C GLN A 107 20.53 3.35 -5.20
N LEU A 108 19.68 3.28 -4.18
CA LEU A 108 19.13 4.43 -3.47
C LEU A 108 19.28 4.21 -1.95
N PRO A 109 19.41 5.28 -1.15
CA PRO A 109 19.36 5.14 0.29
C PRO A 109 17.99 4.62 0.74
N ARG A 110 17.95 3.81 1.79
CA ARG A 110 16.69 3.28 2.33
C ARG A 110 15.72 4.37 2.79
N ALA A 111 16.24 5.54 3.19
CA ALA A 111 15.45 6.72 3.52
C ALA A 111 14.52 7.17 2.38
N ALA A 112 14.78 6.79 1.12
CA ALA A 112 13.86 7.07 0.01
C ALA A 112 12.48 6.40 0.18
N LEU A 113 12.36 5.35 1.01
CA LEU A 113 11.07 4.73 1.34
C LEU A 113 10.13 5.67 2.12
N GLU A 114 10.65 6.72 2.77
CA GLU A 114 9.81 7.67 3.52
C GLU A 114 8.94 8.51 2.60
N THR A 115 9.46 8.85 1.41
CA THR A 115 8.72 9.59 0.37
C THR A 115 8.13 8.67 -0.69
N GLY A 116 8.56 7.41 -0.72
CA GLY A 116 8.27 6.46 -1.78
C GLY A 116 9.22 6.62 -2.97
N VAL A 117 9.41 5.53 -3.71
CA VAL A 117 10.20 5.47 -4.95
C VAL A 117 9.31 4.96 -6.06
N THR A 118 9.23 5.71 -7.15
CA THR A 118 8.48 5.31 -8.33
C THR A 118 9.29 4.38 -9.21
N VAL A 119 8.66 3.30 -9.67
CA VAL A 119 9.27 2.29 -10.53
C VAL A 119 8.35 2.07 -11.72
N GLU A 120 8.76 2.55 -12.89
CA GLU A 120 8.03 2.37 -14.14
C GLU A 120 8.68 1.28 -15.00
N ILE A 121 7.86 0.35 -15.48
CA ILE A 121 8.29 -0.80 -16.27
C ILE A 121 7.62 -0.72 -17.64
N ALA A 122 8.45 -0.81 -18.69
CA ALA A 122 8.03 -0.81 -20.09
C ALA A 122 7.14 0.39 -20.49
N ARG A 123 7.12 1.47 -19.70
CA ARG A 123 6.18 2.60 -19.84
C ARG A 123 4.71 2.22 -19.83
N ARG A 124 4.39 1.09 -19.19
CA ARG A 124 3.04 0.50 -19.16
C ARG A 124 2.55 0.19 -17.75
N VAL A 125 3.45 0.12 -16.79
CA VAL A 125 3.10 -0.12 -15.39
C VAL A 125 3.88 0.88 -14.55
N LEU A 126 3.19 1.56 -13.65
CA LEU A 126 3.81 2.41 -12.63
C LEU A 126 3.58 1.78 -11.26
N LEU A 127 4.66 1.53 -10.55
CA LEU A 127 4.65 0.99 -9.19
C LEU A 127 5.20 2.05 -8.24
N MET A 128 4.72 2.04 -7.00
CA MET A 128 5.30 2.78 -5.88
C MET A 128 5.94 1.77 -4.93
N LEU A 129 7.26 1.85 -4.75
CA LEU A 129 7.96 1.17 -3.67
C LEU A 129 7.93 2.05 -2.43
N HIS A 130 7.28 1.59 -1.36
CA HIS A 130 7.09 2.36 -0.14
C HIS A 130 6.87 1.43 1.06
N LYS A 131 6.60 2.03 2.21
CA LYS A 131 6.23 1.32 3.43
C LYS A 131 4.76 0.87 3.35
N LEU A 132 4.54 -0.43 3.24
CA LEU A 132 3.22 -1.05 3.32
C LEU A 132 2.92 -1.53 4.74
N PRO A 133 1.76 -1.18 5.32
CA PRO A 133 1.26 -1.86 6.50
C PRO A 133 0.91 -3.31 6.12
N LEU A 134 1.55 -4.28 6.78
CA LEU A 134 1.18 -5.69 6.70
C LEU A 134 -0.06 -5.91 7.57
N GLU A 135 -1.18 -5.33 7.16
CA GLU A 135 -2.47 -5.50 7.83
C GLU A 135 -3.40 -6.40 7.02
N ILE A 136 -4.07 -7.28 7.74
CA ILE A 136 -5.16 -8.14 7.28
C ILE A 136 -6.47 -7.34 7.46
N ASP A 137 -6.73 -6.35 6.61
CA ASP A 137 -8.05 -5.68 6.61
C ASP A 137 -8.86 -6.17 5.40
N GLU A 138 -9.70 -7.18 5.63
CA GLU A 138 -10.58 -7.85 4.65
C GLU A 138 -11.94 -7.14 4.49
N GLY A 139 -12.03 -5.86 4.86
CA GLY A 139 -13.27 -5.09 4.71
C GLY A 139 -13.67 -4.89 3.24
N PRO A 140 -14.97 -4.94 2.89
CA PRO A 140 -15.41 -4.71 1.52
C PRO A 140 -14.99 -3.34 0.97
N HIS A 141 -14.58 -3.30 -0.31
CA HIS A 141 -14.08 -2.08 -0.95
C HIS A 141 -15.14 -1.02 -1.25
N HIS A 142 -16.42 -1.40 -1.24
CA HIS A 142 -17.55 -0.50 -1.51
C HIS A 142 -17.42 0.30 -2.83
N GLY A 143 -16.69 -0.23 -3.81
CA GLY A 143 -16.40 0.47 -5.07
C GLY A 143 -15.43 1.65 -4.96
N LEU A 144 -14.81 1.87 -3.79
CA LEU A 144 -13.82 2.92 -3.57
C LEU A 144 -12.45 2.51 -4.11
N VAL A 145 -11.80 3.41 -4.83
CA VAL A 145 -10.44 3.22 -5.35
C VAL A 145 -9.42 3.82 -4.39
N GLY A 146 -8.34 3.06 -4.13
CA GLY A 146 -7.21 3.47 -3.30
C GLY A 146 -7.15 2.73 -1.97
N ASP A 147 -5.92 2.46 -1.51
CA ASP A 147 -5.67 1.63 -0.33
C ASP A 147 -4.79 2.31 0.74
N SER A 148 -4.79 3.64 0.74
CA SER A 148 -4.12 4.41 1.81
C SER A 148 -4.81 4.17 3.16
N LEU A 149 -4.09 4.43 4.26
CA LEU A 149 -4.67 4.36 5.61
C LEU A 149 -5.95 5.22 5.74
N ALA A 150 -5.98 6.38 5.07
CA ALA A 150 -7.17 7.22 5.04
C ALA A 150 -8.36 6.53 4.32
N MET A 151 -8.10 5.85 3.20
CA MET A 151 -9.12 5.08 2.48
C MET A 151 -9.61 3.87 3.28
N ARG A 152 -8.72 3.17 3.98
CA ARG A 152 -9.08 2.08 4.90
C ARG A 152 -9.98 2.57 6.03
N LYS A 153 -9.59 3.66 6.70
CA LYS A 153 -10.41 4.31 7.74
C LYS A 153 -11.78 4.74 7.19
N LEU A 154 -11.83 5.26 5.96
CA LEU A 154 -13.06 5.61 5.27
C LEU A 154 -13.95 4.38 5.04
N ARG A 155 -13.41 3.26 4.54
CA ARG A 155 -14.17 2.00 4.37
C ARG A 155 -14.73 1.49 5.69
N GLY A 156 -13.93 1.50 6.76
CA GLY A 156 -14.39 1.15 8.09
C GLY A 156 -15.51 2.08 8.59
N ALA A 157 -15.43 3.38 8.31
CA ALA A 157 -16.48 4.34 8.63
C ALA A 157 -17.76 4.08 7.84
N ILE A 158 -17.67 3.75 6.53
CA ILE A 158 -18.81 3.38 5.69
C ILE A 158 -19.48 2.11 6.21
N THR A 159 -18.70 1.07 6.54
CA THR A 159 -19.26 -0.18 7.10
C THR A 159 -20.00 0.06 8.42
N ARG A 160 -19.49 0.95 9.29
CA ARG A 160 -20.20 1.33 10.52
C ARG A 160 -21.46 2.16 10.22
N ALA A 161 -21.36 3.14 9.34
CA ALA A 161 -22.47 4.00 8.95
C ALA A 161 -23.61 3.22 8.28
N ALA A 162 -23.29 2.23 7.44
CA ALA A 162 -24.27 1.37 6.77
C ALA A 162 -25.13 0.53 7.75
N ARG A 163 -24.63 0.30 8.96
CA ARG A 163 -25.37 -0.38 10.03
C ARG A 163 -26.20 0.57 10.90
N ALA A 164 -26.01 1.88 10.77
CA ALA A 164 -26.71 2.87 11.56
C ALA A 164 -28.19 2.95 11.14
N ARG A 165 -29.08 3.06 12.14
CA ARG A 165 -30.52 3.23 11.90
C ARG A 165 -30.95 4.69 11.80
N ALA A 166 -30.00 5.62 11.94
CA ALA A 166 -30.23 7.06 11.86
C ALA A 166 -29.63 7.62 10.56
N PRO A 167 -30.14 8.75 10.05
CA PRO A 167 -29.55 9.41 8.89
C PRO A 167 -28.07 9.73 9.09
N VAL A 168 -27.27 9.51 8.05
CA VAL A 168 -25.82 9.78 8.05
C VAL A 168 -25.52 10.95 7.11
N LEU A 169 -24.80 11.96 7.59
CA LEU A 169 -24.32 13.09 6.79
C LEU A 169 -22.90 12.82 6.29
N ILE A 170 -22.73 12.72 4.98
CA ILE A 170 -21.42 12.59 4.33
C ILE A 170 -20.92 13.99 3.96
N ARG A 171 -19.71 14.35 4.41
CA ARG A 171 -19.05 15.64 4.10
C ARG A 171 -17.78 15.42 3.30
N GLY A 172 -17.45 16.38 2.43
CA GLY A 172 -16.23 16.37 1.62
C GLY A 172 -16.31 17.40 0.50
N GLU A 173 -15.19 17.69 -0.14
CA GLU A 173 -15.10 18.68 -1.23
C GLU A 173 -15.82 18.21 -2.51
N THR A 174 -16.22 19.14 -3.37
CA THR A 174 -16.85 18.79 -4.67
C THR A 174 -15.93 17.88 -5.49
N GLY A 175 -16.49 16.82 -6.08
CA GLY A 175 -15.71 15.84 -6.87
C GLY A 175 -15.08 14.70 -6.06
N SER A 176 -15.25 14.64 -4.73
CA SER A 176 -14.70 13.57 -3.90
C SER A 176 -15.48 12.24 -3.92
N GLY A 177 -16.40 12.04 -4.88
CA GLY A 177 -17.19 10.80 -5.00
C GLY A 177 -18.16 10.52 -3.85
N LYS A 178 -18.88 11.54 -3.36
CA LYS A 178 -19.91 11.39 -2.31
C LYS A 178 -21.29 10.95 -2.82
N GLU A 179 -21.46 10.93 -4.15
CA GLU A 179 -22.72 10.60 -4.84
C GLU A 179 -22.68 9.16 -5.36
#